data_AF-A0A8S3J5B1-F1
#
_entry.id   AF-A0A8S3J5B1-F1
#
_cell.length_a   1.000
_cell.length_b   1.000
_cell.length_c   1.000
_cell.angle_alpha   90.00
_cell.angle_beta   90.00
_cell.angle_gamma   90.00
#
_symmetry.space_group_name_H-M   'P 1'
#
loop_
_entity.id
_entity.type
_entity.pdbx_description
1 polymer ?
#
loop_
_entity_poly.entity_id
_entity_poly.type
_entity_poly.pdbx_seq_one_letter_code
_entity_poly.pdbx_strand_id
1 'polypeptide(L)'
;LPLLAYSNNETYVRYKLPWTPHHLGDWPVCSILSQEQEQMPMEETGNMLILLAAIAQRQSKQIDYLQPYAPLLQSWADYLNDSLPDPENQLCTDDFEGSSAHNANLALKGIIGLGAYSILLSMGLGNQSQADVYMKQAVDFAYAWTLLDWNGQDHFRLQYNASDSTWSQKYNMFWSLVIGLDDVLFGELRIRDIELAYYEKKMNRFGLPLDSRGALAKLDSSMWIAAMTRGNTEQRQQII
;
A
#
# COMPACT_ATOMS: atom_id res chain seq x y z
N LEU A 1 10.16 17.98 -4.05
CA LEU A 1 9.96 17.20 -2.80
C LEU A 1 11.29 16.53 -2.46
N PRO A 2 11.84 16.66 -1.24
CA PRO A 2 13.15 16.11 -0.86
C PRO A 2 13.42 14.67 -1.31
N LEU A 3 12.46 13.78 -1.05
CA LEU A 3 12.56 12.37 -1.43
C LEU A 3 12.59 12.18 -2.95
N LEU A 4 11.76 12.90 -3.70
CA LEU A 4 11.82 12.86 -5.17
C LEU A 4 13.16 13.36 -5.71
N ALA A 5 13.73 14.42 -5.14
CA ALA A 5 15.04 14.93 -5.56
C ALA A 5 16.15 13.89 -5.29
N TYR A 6 16.14 13.25 -4.12
CA TYR A 6 17.08 12.19 -3.78
C TYR A 6 16.94 10.97 -4.71
N SER A 7 15.71 10.49 -4.91
CA SER A 7 15.41 9.37 -5.81
C SER A 7 15.71 9.67 -7.29
N ASN A 8 15.52 10.92 -7.72
CA ASN A 8 15.84 11.39 -9.08
C ASN A 8 17.32 11.74 -9.24
N ASN A 9 18.16 11.43 -8.25
CA ASN A 9 19.59 11.66 -8.29
C ASN A 9 19.99 13.15 -8.46
N GLU A 10 19.22 14.06 -7.87
CA GLU A 10 19.49 15.50 -7.81
C GLU A 10 20.36 15.87 -6.58
N THR A 11 20.64 14.90 -5.70
CA THR A 11 21.47 15.03 -4.50
C THR A 11 22.91 14.54 -4.72
N TYR A 12 23.79 14.81 -3.76
CA TYR A 12 25.19 14.35 -3.82
C TYR A 12 25.30 12.82 -3.78
N VAL A 13 24.51 12.18 -2.91
CA VAL A 13 24.38 10.72 -2.88
C VAL A 13 23.39 10.28 -3.94
N ARG A 14 23.79 9.28 -4.73
CA ARG A 14 22.99 8.73 -5.82
C ARG A 14 22.15 7.55 -5.33
N TYR A 15 20.86 7.55 -5.66
CA TYR A 15 19.95 6.45 -5.46
C TYR A 15 19.74 5.67 -6.77
N LYS A 16 20.04 4.36 -6.75
CA LYS A 16 20.16 3.53 -7.98
C LYS A 16 19.16 2.39 -8.09
N LEU A 17 18.24 2.25 -7.13
CA LEU A 17 17.26 1.17 -7.12
C LEU A 17 15.98 1.61 -7.84
N PRO A 18 15.22 0.68 -8.45
CA PRO A 18 14.03 1.01 -9.24
C PRO A 18 12.76 1.25 -8.40
N TRP A 19 12.86 1.21 -7.06
CA TRP A 19 11.77 1.47 -6.12
C TRP A 19 12.05 2.71 -5.26
N THR A 20 11.17 3.01 -4.32
CA THR A 20 11.31 4.19 -3.46
C THR A 20 12.28 3.94 -2.28
N PRO A 21 13.14 4.90 -1.90
CA PRO A 21 13.95 4.81 -0.68
C PRO A 21 13.10 4.89 0.59
N HIS A 22 13.51 4.19 1.65
CA HIS A 22 12.84 4.22 2.95
C HIS A 22 13.03 5.56 3.66
N HIS A 23 14.23 6.14 3.60
CA HIS A 23 14.52 7.43 4.23
C HIS A 23 15.65 8.17 3.53
N LEU A 24 15.86 9.42 3.91
CA LEU A 24 16.93 10.26 3.37
C LEU A 24 18.25 10.09 4.13
N GLY A 25 18.28 9.36 5.24
CA GLY A 25 19.36 9.51 6.22
C GLY A 25 19.30 10.91 6.85
N ASP A 26 20.40 11.64 6.87
CA ASP A 26 20.47 12.98 7.48
C ASP A 26 19.99 14.06 6.50
N TRP A 27 18.84 14.67 6.77
CA TRP A 27 18.38 15.85 6.03
C TRP A 27 19.10 17.11 6.53
N PRO A 28 19.57 18.03 5.64
CA PRO A 28 19.34 18.09 4.19
C PRO A 28 20.41 17.42 3.30
N VAL A 29 21.37 16.70 3.88
CA VAL A 29 22.50 16.10 3.13
C VAL A 29 22.06 14.93 2.25
N CYS A 30 21.05 14.18 2.70
CA CYS A 30 20.62 12.91 2.12
C CYS A 30 21.77 11.89 2.08
N SER A 31 22.28 11.51 3.27
CA SER A 31 23.60 10.88 3.45
C SER A 31 23.68 9.38 3.13
N ILE A 32 22.54 8.69 3.04
CA ILE A 32 22.51 7.23 2.98
C ILE A 32 22.68 6.68 1.56
N LEU A 33 23.49 5.63 1.37
CA LEU A 33 23.65 4.95 0.07
C LEU A 33 22.47 4.00 -0.23
N SER A 34 22.23 3.69 -1.50
CA SER A 34 21.12 2.81 -1.91
C SER A 34 21.13 1.47 -1.19
N GLN A 35 22.30 0.84 -1.04
CA GLN A 35 22.47 -0.48 -0.42
C GLN A 35 22.45 -0.45 1.12
N GLU A 36 22.53 0.75 1.72
CA GLU A 36 22.48 0.93 3.18
C GLU A 36 21.06 1.20 3.67
N GLN A 37 20.13 1.46 2.75
CA GLN A 37 18.71 1.62 3.06
C GLN A 37 18.16 0.34 3.68
N GLU A 38 17.30 0.52 4.66
CA GLU A 38 16.36 -0.51 5.10
C GLU A 38 15.36 -0.76 3.97
N GLN A 39 15.56 -1.84 3.22
CA GLN A 39 14.81 -2.06 1.99
C GLN A 39 13.37 -2.46 2.30
N MET A 40 12.43 -1.57 1.97
CA MET A 40 11.00 -1.87 1.92
C MET A 40 10.41 -1.50 0.54
N PRO A 41 10.80 -2.21 -0.53
CA PRO A 41 10.56 -1.79 -1.92
C PRO A 41 9.09 -1.53 -2.25
N MET A 42 8.20 -2.50 -1.98
CA MET A 42 6.77 -2.37 -2.24
C MET A 42 6.10 -1.42 -1.27
N GLU A 43 6.51 -1.46 0.01
CA GLU A 43 5.97 -0.63 1.08
C GLU A 43 6.10 0.86 0.74
N GLU A 44 7.31 1.29 0.38
CA GLU A 44 7.62 2.69 0.15
C GLU A 44 7.18 3.18 -1.22
N THR A 45 7.24 2.30 -2.21
CA THR A 45 6.74 2.63 -3.55
C THR A 45 5.23 2.81 -3.54
N GLY A 46 4.51 1.93 -2.83
CA GLY A 46 3.08 2.09 -2.59
C GLY A 46 2.78 3.39 -1.83
N ASN A 47 3.50 3.66 -0.73
CA ASN A 47 3.37 4.91 0.04
C ASN A 47 3.45 6.14 -0.85
N MET A 48 4.53 6.26 -1.62
CA MET A 48 4.81 7.47 -2.37
C MET A 48 3.80 7.70 -3.49
N LEU A 49 3.42 6.66 -4.24
CA LEU A 49 2.43 6.82 -5.31
C LEU A 49 1.05 7.19 -4.75
N ILE A 50 0.63 6.56 -3.65
CA ILE A 50 -0.63 6.88 -2.95
C ILE A 50 -0.60 8.33 -2.42
N LEU A 51 0.49 8.71 -1.74
CA LEU A 51 0.66 10.05 -1.18
C LEU A 51 0.60 11.13 -2.27
N LEU A 52 1.32 10.92 -3.38
CA LEU A 52 1.35 11.85 -4.50
C LEU A 52 -0.04 11.98 -5.15
N ALA A 53 -0.75 10.87 -5.36
CA ALA A 53 -2.11 10.90 -5.90
C ALA A 53 -3.07 11.66 -4.96
N ALA A 54 -2.99 11.42 -3.64
CA ALA A 54 -3.80 12.11 -2.66
C ALA A 54 -3.53 13.63 -2.64
N ILE A 55 -2.25 14.04 -2.69
CA ILE A 55 -1.87 15.47 -2.76
C ILE A 55 -2.39 16.09 -4.07
N ALA A 56 -2.19 15.43 -5.21
CA ALA A 56 -2.67 15.89 -6.51
C ALA A 56 -4.18 16.11 -6.55
N GLN A 57 -4.96 15.18 -5.99
CA GLN A 57 -6.42 15.30 -5.87
C GLN A 57 -6.83 16.51 -5.02
N ARG A 58 -6.10 16.81 -3.94
CA ARG A 58 -6.36 17.96 -3.06
C ARG A 58 -5.99 19.31 -3.69
N GLN A 59 -4.96 19.34 -4.54
CA GLN A 59 -4.45 20.57 -5.18
C GLN A 59 -5.16 20.92 -6.48
N SER A 60 -6.44 20.55 -6.64
CA SER A 60 -7.21 20.79 -7.87
C SER A 60 -6.51 20.26 -9.14
N LYS A 61 -5.79 19.12 -9.02
CA LYS A 61 -5.05 18.46 -10.11
C LYS A 61 -3.86 19.27 -10.66
N GLN A 62 -3.35 20.25 -9.93
CA GLN A 62 -2.12 20.95 -10.31
C GLN A 62 -0.90 20.08 -9.99
N ILE A 63 -0.41 19.35 -10.99
CA ILE A 63 0.69 18.38 -10.82
C ILE A 63 1.94 18.70 -11.66
N ASP A 64 2.07 19.92 -12.17
CA ASP A 64 3.21 20.33 -13.01
C ASP A 64 4.57 20.11 -12.32
N TYR A 65 4.60 20.22 -10.98
CA TYR A 65 5.79 19.95 -10.18
C TYR A 65 6.26 18.49 -10.21
N LEU A 66 5.42 17.55 -10.67
CA LEU A 66 5.76 16.14 -10.85
C LEU A 66 6.31 15.82 -12.25
N GLN A 67 6.14 16.71 -13.24
CA GLN A 67 6.61 16.49 -14.61
C GLN A 67 8.11 16.16 -14.69
N PRO A 68 9.01 16.84 -13.97
CA PRO A 68 10.44 16.49 -13.97
C PRO A 68 10.74 15.07 -13.45
N TYR A 69 9.80 14.49 -12.70
CA TYR A 69 9.93 13.19 -12.05
C TYR A 69 9.15 12.08 -12.78
N ALA A 70 8.51 12.35 -13.92
CA ALA A 70 7.69 11.36 -14.62
C ALA A 70 8.43 10.04 -14.93
N PRO A 71 9.70 10.03 -15.40
CA PRO A 71 10.43 8.77 -15.60
C PRO A 71 10.70 8.00 -14.30
N LEU A 72 10.94 8.70 -13.19
CA LEU A 72 11.13 8.10 -11.88
C LEU A 72 9.84 7.44 -11.39
N LEU A 73 8.71 8.16 -11.48
CA LEU A 73 7.41 7.63 -11.08
C LEU A 73 6.97 6.45 -11.95
N GLN A 74 7.34 6.46 -13.24
CA GLN A 74 7.13 5.31 -14.11
C GLN A 74 7.95 4.09 -13.67
N SER A 75 9.26 4.27 -13.38
CA SER A 75 10.11 3.19 -12.84
C SER A 75 9.50 2.55 -11.59
N TRP A 76 8.96 3.37 -10.70
CA TRP A 76 8.29 2.92 -9.49
C TRP A 76 7.02 2.11 -9.78
N ALA A 77 6.19 2.57 -10.71
CA ALA A 77 4.98 1.86 -11.12
C ALA A 77 5.30 0.53 -11.83
N ASP A 78 6.33 0.53 -12.69
CA ASP A 78 6.80 -0.67 -13.40
C ASP A 78 7.32 -1.71 -12.41
N TYR A 79 8.09 -1.28 -11.39
CA TYR A 79 8.50 -2.17 -10.29
C TYR A 79 7.30 -2.83 -9.59
N LEU A 80 6.25 -2.05 -9.27
CA LEU A 80 5.03 -2.61 -8.66
C LEU A 80 4.34 -3.58 -9.61
N ASN A 81 4.20 -3.24 -10.89
CA ASN A 81 3.58 -4.09 -11.88
C ASN A 81 4.31 -5.44 -12.04
N ASP A 82 5.64 -5.44 -11.97
CA ASP A 82 6.46 -6.65 -12.09
C ASP A 82 6.48 -7.49 -10.81
N SER A 83 6.21 -6.88 -9.65
CA SER A 83 6.25 -7.52 -8.33
C SER A 83 4.88 -7.97 -7.81
N LEU A 84 3.80 -7.66 -8.52
CA LEU A 84 2.43 -8.00 -8.16
C LEU A 84 1.91 -9.21 -8.96
N PRO A 85 0.91 -9.94 -8.44
CA PRO A 85 0.22 -9.71 -7.17
C PRO A 85 0.90 -10.36 -5.96
N ASP A 86 2.04 -11.03 -6.14
CA ASP A 86 2.69 -11.86 -5.12
C ASP A 86 4.07 -11.31 -4.69
N PRO A 87 4.13 -10.53 -3.59
CA PRO A 87 5.38 -9.92 -3.16
C PRO A 87 6.40 -10.95 -2.70
N GLU A 88 7.65 -10.78 -3.15
CA GLU A 88 8.80 -11.54 -2.65
C GLU A 88 9.09 -11.26 -1.17
N ASN A 89 10.04 -12.00 -0.60
CA ASN A 89 10.47 -11.83 0.78
C ASN A 89 11.14 -10.45 1.02
N GLN A 90 10.38 -9.52 1.57
CA GLN A 90 10.84 -8.15 1.87
C GLN A 90 10.27 -7.65 3.20
N LEU A 91 10.86 -6.56 3.72
CA LEU A 91 10.33 -5.85 4.87
C LEU A 91 9.10 -5.02 4.47
N CYS A 92 8.27 -4.73 5.47
CA CYS A 92 7.20 -3.74 5.42
C CYS A 92 7.26 -2.92 6.71
N THR A 93 6.31 -2.00 6.94
CA THR A 93 6.30 -1.18 8.17
C THR A 93 6.23 -1.99 9.47
N ASP A 94 5.84 -3.26 9.42
CA ASP A 94 5.83 -4.18 10.55
C ASP A 94 7.16 -4.97 10.66
N ASP A 95 8.28 -4.29 10.41
CA ASP A 95 9.64 -4.85 10.36
C ASP A 95 10.10 -5.55 11.65
N PHE A 96 9.53 -5.20 12.79
CA PHE A 96 9.71 -5.89 14.07
C PHE A 96 9.26 -7.36 14.04
N GLU A 97 8.44 -7.75 13.06
CA GLU A 97 8.07 -9.14 12.79
C GLU A 97 8.97 -9.83 11.73
N GLY A 98 9.95 -9.10 11.20
CA GLY A 98 10.85 -9.54 10.14
C GLY A 98 10.26 -9.47 8.72
N SER A 99 11.05 -9.90 7.74
CA SER A 99 10.64 -9.94 6.34
C SER A 99 9.52 -10.97 6.10
N SER A 100 8.63 -10.67 5.17
CA SER A 100 7.47 -11.53 4.87
C SER A 100 7.26 -11.66 3.36
N ALA A 101 7.53 -12.85 2.82
CA ALA A 101 7.07 -13.23 1.48
C ALA A 101 5.56 -13.44 1.44
N HIS A 102 4.94 -13.33 0.26
CA HIS A 102 3.52 -13.58 0.02
C HIS A 102 2.59 -12.77 0.94
N ASN A 103 3.07 -11.63 1.45
CA ASN A 103 2.37 -10.82 2.43
C ASN A 103 1.13 -10.18 1.79
N ALA A 104 -0.04 -10.61 2.24
CA ALA A 104 -1.27 -10.19 1.61
C ALA A 104 -1.62 -8.72 1.85
N ASN A 105 -1.33 -8.18 3.04
CA ASN A 105 -1.58 -6.78 3.33
C ASN A 105 -0.61 -5.85 2.57
N LEU A 106 0.64 -6.28 2.38
CA LEU A 106 1.63 -5.55 1.57
C LEU A 106 1.24 -5.56 0.09
N ALA A 107 0.76 -6.69 -0.43
CA ALA A 107 0.29 -6.77 -1.81
C ALA A 107 -0.85 -5.81 -2.12
N LEU A 108 -1.82 -5.65 -1.20
CA LEU A 108 -2.88 -4.64 -1.33
C LEU A 108 -2.31 -3.24 -1.48
N LYS A 109 -1.26 -2.91 -0.72
CA LYS A 109 -0.58 -1.61 -0.82
C LYS A 109 0.01 -1.39 -2.22
N GLY A 110 0.68 -2.39 -2.76
CA GLY A 110 1.21 -2.35 -4.13
C GLY A 110 0.09 -2.15 -5.16
N ILE A 111 -1.01 -2.92 -5.05
CA ILE A 111 -2.16 -2.81 -5.96
C ILE A 111 -2.76 -1.40 -5.93
N ILE A 112 -2.97 -0.84 -4.74
CA ILE A 112 -3.49 0.52 -4.56
C ILE A 112 -2.49 1.54 -5.07
N GLY A 113 -1.18 1.33 -4.88
CA GLY A 113 -0.10 2.17 -5.42
C GLY A 113 -0.09 2.20 -6.95
N LEU A 114 -0.31 1.05 -7.61
CA LEU A 114 -0.40 0.96 -9.07
C LEU A 114 -1.63 1.73 -9.59
N GLY A 115 -2.78 1.58 -8.92
CA GLY A 115 -3.98 2.37 -9.20
C GLY A 115 -3.76 3.88 -8.95
N ALA A 116 -2.98 4.25 -7.93
CA ALA A 116 -2.62 5.64 -7.64
C ALA A 116 -1.77 6.26 -8.76
N TYR A 117 -0.86 5.49 -9.36
CA TYR A 117 -0.11 5.94 -10.52
C TYR A 117 -1.01 6.19 -11.75
N SER A 118 -2.00 5.32 -11.98
CA SER A 118 -3.02 5.57 -13.01
C SER A 118 -3.77 6.88 -12.78
N ILE A 119 -4.13 7.22 -11.53
CA ILE A 119 -4.71 8.53 -11.20
C ILE A 119 -3.77 9.66 -11.64
N LEU A 120 -2.48 9.59 -11.30
CA LEU A 120 -1.49 10.62 -11.67
C LEU A 120 -1.37 10.78 -13.19
N LEU A 121 -1.35 9.68 -13.94
CA LEU A 121 -1.35 9.69 -15.41
C LEU A 121 -2.59 10.43 -15.96
N SER A 122 -3.78 10.12 -15.45
CA SER A 122 -5.04 10.77 -15.86
C SER A 122 -5.10 12.26 -15.50
N MET A 123 -4.28 12.71 -14.54
CA MET A 123 -4.19 14.11 -14.11
C MET A 123 -3.19 14.93 -14.92
N GLY A 124 -2.54 14.33 -15.92
CA GLY A 124 -1.63 15.04 -16.83
C GLY A 124 -0.16 14.69 -16.66
N LEU A 125 0.21 13.73 -15.80
CA LEU A 125 1.58 13.18 -15.78
C LEU A 125 1.88 12.41 -17.07
N GLY A 126 0.84 11.82 -17.67
CA GLY A 126 0.88 11.17 -18.96
C GLY A 126 -0.43 11.40 -19.71
N ASN A 127 -1.00 10.34 -20.27
CA ASN A 127 -2.30 10.41 -20.96
C ASN A 127 -3.30 9.35 -20.47
N GLN A 128 -4.56 9.51 -20.86
CA GLN A 128 -5.65 8.62 -20.46
C GLN A 128 -5.40 7.16 -20.88
N SER A 129 -4.88 6.92 -22.08
CA SER A 129 -4.61 5.56 -22.56
C SER A 129 -3.58 4.83 -21.68
N GLN A 130 -2.54 5.53 -21.22
CA GLN A 130 -1.58 4.96 -20.27
C GLN A 130 -2.24 4.72 -18.91
N ALA A 131 -3.05 5.67 -18.42
CA ALA A 131 -3.78 5.52 -17.17
C ALA A 131 -4.67 4.26 -17.19
N ASP A 132 -5.38 4.02 -18.29
CA ASP A 132 -6.28 2.87 -18.45
C ASP A 132 -5.52 1.53 -18.38
N VAL A 133 -4.30 1.46 -18.91
CA VAL A 133 -3.46 0.25 -18.85
C VAL A 133 -3.11 -0.11 -17.40
N TYR A 134 -2.55 0.84 -16.64
CA TYR A 134 -2.17 0.60 -15.24
C TYR A 134 -3.39 0.38 -14.33
N MET A 135 -4.51 1.06 -14.61
CA MET A 135 -5.76 0.80 -13.86
C MET A 135 -6.25 -0.62 -14.11
N LYS A 136 -6.24 -1.07 -15.37
CA LYS A 136 -6.63 -2.44 -15.71
C LYS A 136 -5.75 -3.46 -14.99
N GLN A 137 -4.44 -3.25 -14.96
CA GLN A 137 -3.51 -4.12 -14.23
C GLN A 137 -3.82 -4.14 -12.73
N ALA A 138 -4.05 -2.98 -12.11
CA ALA A 138 -4.43 -2.90 -10.69
C ALA A 138 -5.73 -3.67 -10.39
N VAL A 139 -6.74 -3.55 -11.26
CA VAL A 139 -8.00 -4.31 -11.15
C VAL A 139 -7.74 -5.81 -11.31
N ASP A 140 -7.02 -6.23 -12.34
CA ASP A 140 -6.67 -7.65 -12.56
C ASP A 140 -5.93 -8.23 -11.34
N PHE A 141 -5.00 -7.47 -10.75
CA PHE A 141 -4.29 -7.87 -9.53
C PHE A 141 -5.20 -7.93 -8.30
N ALA A 142 -6.20 -7.06 -8.16
CA ALA A 142 -7.17 -7.14 -7.07
C ALA A 142 -8.01 -8.44 -7.13
N TYR A 143 -8.42 -8.85 -8.34
CA TYR A 143 -9.08 -10.15 -8.55
C TYR A 143 -8.13 -11.30 -8.23
N ALA A 144 -6.89 -11.26 -8.71
CA ALA A 144 -5.90 -12.30 -8.43
C ALA A 144 -5.58 -12.41 -6.93
N TRP A 145 -5.40 -11.28 -6.24
CA TRP A 145 -5.19 -11.19 -4.80
C TRP A 145 -6.32 -11.90 -4.03
N THR A 146 -7.57 -11.67 -4.43
CA THR A 146 -8.73 -12.29 -3.79
C THR A 146 -8.67 -13.81 -3.90
N LEU A 147 -8.27 -14.35 -5.05
CA LEU A 147 -8.14 -15.79 -5.26
C LEU A 147 -6.97 -16.39 -4.47
N LEU A 148 -5.85 -15.68 -4.39
CA LEU A 148 -4.63 -16.13 -3.72
C LEU A 148 -4.77 -16.13 -2.20
N ASP A 149 -5.46 -15.15 -1.62
CA ASP A 149 -5.46 -14.94 -0.17
C ASP A 149 -6.72 -15.46 0.54
N TRP A 150 -7.79 -15.76 -0.20
CA TRP A 150 -9.04 -16.25 0.37
C TRP A 150 -8.86 -17.59 1.10
N ASN A 151 -9.33 -17.68 2.35
CA ASN A 151 -9.22 -18.90 3.16
C ASN A 151 -10.33 -19.93 2.89
N GLY A 152 -11.28 -19.64 2.00
CA GLY A 152 -12.41 -20.52 1.71
C GLY A 152 -13.64 -20.34 2.62
N GLN A 153 -13.57 -19.47 3.63
CA GLN A 153 -14.58 -19.39 4.70
C GLN A 153 -15.01 -17.96 5.01
N ASP A 154 -14.26 -17.23 5.83
CA ASP A 154 -14.71 -15.99 6.46
C ASP A 154 -13.63 -14.90 6.59
N HIS A 155 -12.42 -15.12 6.07
CA HIS A 155 -11.35 -14.13 6.06
C HIS A 155 -10.27 -14.41 5.02
N PHE A 156 -9.35 -13.46 4.90
CA PHE A 156 -8.17 -13.52 4.08
C PHE A 156 -6.92 -13.79 4.93
N ARG A 157 -6.00 -14.62 4.43
CA ARG A 157 -4.85 -15.10 5.19
C ARG A 157 -3.84 -13.99 5.53
N LEU A 158 -2.86 -14.30 6.37
CA LEU A 158 -1.71 -13.40 6.62
C LEU A 158 -0.76 -13.38 5.41
N GLN A 159 -0.50 -14.57 4.87
CA GLN A 159 0.30 -14.82 3.68
C GLN A 159 -0.43 -15.82 2.79
N TYR A 160 -0.24 -15.74 1.46
CA TYR A 160 -0.99 -16.58 0.52
C TYR A 160 -0.80 -18.08 0.72
N ASN A 161 0.38 -18.49 1.18
CA ASN A 161 0.74 -19.88 1.43
C ASN A 161 0.63 -20.29 2.92
N ALA A 162 0.13 -19.41 3.79
CA ALA A 162 -0.05 -19.72 5.21
C ALA A 162 -1.30 -20.60 5.43
N SER A 163 -1.43 -21.13 6.65
CA SER A 163 -2.62 -21.92 6.99
C SER A 163 -3.89 -21.05 6.95
N ASP A 164 -5.03 -21.66 6.65
CA ASP A 164 -6.35 -21.01 6.56
C ASP A 164 -6.86 -20.40 7.88
N SER A 165 -6.15 -20.64 8.98
CA SER A 165 -6.43 -20.05 10.29
C SER A 165 -5.70 -18.72 10.54
N THR A 166 -4.70 -18.40 9.70
CA THR A 166 -3.92 -17.16 9.83
C THR A 166 -4.69 -15.98 9.26
N TRP A 167 -4.42 -14.79 9.79
CA TRP A 167 -5.07 -13.56 9.35
C TRP A 167 -4.20 -12.36 9.72
N SER A 168 -4.42 -11.23 9.05
CA SER A 168 -3.81 -9.94 9.39
C SER A 168 -4.77 -8.79 9.10
N GLN A 169 -4.59 -7.68 9.80
CA GLN A 169 -5.26 -6.44 9.46
C GLN A 169 -4.89 -6.01 8.04
N LYS A 170 -5.89 -5.90 7.16
CA LYS A 170 -5.76 -5.37 5.79
C LYS A 170 -5.83 -3.85 5.80
N TYR A 171 -5.07 -3.22 6.68
CA TYR A 171 -5.15 -1.77 6.95
C TYR A 171 -4.79 -0.92 5.74
N ASN A 172 -3.99 -1.44 4.80
CA ASN A 172 -3.65 -0.72 3.57
C ASN A 172 -4.88 -0.44 2.69
N MET A 173 -5.97 -1.21 2.82
CA MET A 173 -7.23 -0.94 2.11
C MET A 173 -7.79 0.45 2.39
N PHE A 174 -7.54 1.00 3.59
CA PHE A 174 -7.99 2.35 3.94
C PHE A 174 -7.54 3.39 2.91
N TRP A 175 -6.34 3.26 2.36
CA TRP A 175 -5.82 4.23 1.41
C TRP A 175 -6.60 4.24 0.10
N SER A 176 -7.18 3.11 -0.33
CA SER A 176 -8.06 3.08 -1.50
C SER A 176 -9.32 3.95 -1.31
N LEU A 177 -9.82 4.09 -0.08
CA LEU A 177 -10.92 5.01 0.23
C LEU A 177 -10.48 6.47 0.13
N VAL A 178 -9.27 6.77 0.62
CA VAL A 178 -8.72 8.14 0.62
C VAL A 178 -8.58 8.68 -0.79
N ILE A 179 -8.10 7.85 -1.73
CA ILE A 179 -7.87 8.25 -3.12
C ILE A 179 -9.01 7.87 -4.08
N GLY A 180 -10.12 7.33 -3.57
CA GLY A 180 -11.32 7.05 -4.36
C GLY A 180 -11.21 5.84 -5.30
N LEU A 181 -10.42 4.83 -4.93
CA LEU A 181 -10.24 3.58 -5.68
C LEU A 181 -10.98 2.38 -5.08
N ASP A 182 -11.53 2.48 -3.87
CA ASP A 182 -12.18 1.36 -3.17
C ASP A 182 -13.26 0.68 -4.02
N ASP A 183 -14.17 1.45 -4.62
CA ASP A 183 -15.27 0.88 -5.42
C ASP A 183 -14.74 0.23 -6.72
N VAL A 184 -13.70 0.80 -7.34
CA VAL A 184 -13.11 0.29 -8.60
C VAL A 184 -12.29 -0.98 -8.37
N LEU A 185 -11.50 -1.03 -7.30
CA LEU A 185 -10.61 -2.15 -7.01
C LEU A 185 -11.31 -3.28 -6.24
N PHE A 186 -12.21 -2.94 -5.31
CA PHE A 186 -12.70 -3.87 -4.30
C PHE A 186 -14.22 -3.92 -4.16
N GLY A 187 -14.97 -3.05 -4.87
CA GLY A 187 -16.42 -2.89 -4.71
C GLY A 187 -17.19 -4.19 -4.92
N GLU A 188 -16.87 -4.96 -5.97
CA GLU A 188 -17.50 -6.26 -6.25
C GLU A 188 -16.96 -7.39 -5.36
N LEU A 189 -15.72 -7.26 -4.89
CA LEU A 189 -15.00 -8.29 -4.14
C LEU A 189 -15.42 -8.35 -2.67
N ARG A 190 -15.98 -7.24 -2.14
CA ARG A 190 -16.46 -7.12 -0.75
C ARG A 190 -15.43 -7.47 0.32
N ILE A 191 -14.14 -7.39 -0.01
CA ILE A 191 -13.01 -7.78 0.87
C ILE A 191 -13.10 -7.06 2.22
N ARG A 192 -13.36 -5.75 2.21
CA ARG A 192 -13.48 -4.96 3.44
C ARG A 192 -14.59 -5.47 4.35
N ASP A 193 -15.76 -5.76 3.81
CA ASP A 193 -16.91 -6.21 4.62
C ASP A 193 -16.59 -7.54 5.30
N ILE A 194 -15.96 -8.45 4.56
CA ILE A 194 -15.53 -9.76 5.04
C ILE A 194 -14.51 -9.60 6.18
N GLU A 195 -13.45 -8.84 5.94
CA GLU A 195 -12.39 -8.61 6.92
C GLU A 195 -12.92 -7.91 8.18
N LEU A 196 -13.74 -6.86 8.05
CA LEU A 196 -14.34 -6.17 9.20
C LEU A 196 -15.22 -7.10 10.04
N ALA A 197 -16.04 -7.95 9.41
CA ALA A 197 -16.86 -8.93 10.11
C ALA A 197 -16.00 -10.01 10.81
N TYR A 198 -14.84 -10.33 10.26
CA TYR A 198 -13.90 -11.24 10.91
C TYR A 198 -13.20 -10.60 12.11
N TYR A 199 -12.77 -9.34 11.99
CA TYR A 199 -12.08 -8.62 13.06
C TYR A 199 -12.94 -8.45 14.32
N GLU A 200 -14.26 -8.29 14.20
CA GLU A 200 -15.19 -8.27 15.34
C GLU A 200 -15.04 -9.52 16.23
N LYS A 201 -14.73 -10.68 15.63
CA LYS A 201 -14.53 -11.95 16.34
C LYS A 201 -13.15 -12.07 16.99
N LYS A 202 -12.22 -11.15 16.69
CA LYS A 202 -10.80 -11.19 17.12
C LYS A 202 -10.43 -10.06 18.09
N MET A 203 -11.41 -9.27 18.51
CA MET A 203 -11.22 -8.19 19.47
C MET A 203 -10.70 -8.72 20.82
N ASN A 204 -9.59 -8.17 21.27
CA ASN A 204 -9.06 -8.39 22.61
C ASN A 204 -9.47 -7.26 23.55
N ARG A 205 -9.17 -7.44 24.85
CA ARG A 205 -9.39 -6.41 25.89
C ARG A 205 -8.78 -5.05 25.55
N PHE A 206 -7.69 -5.02 24.79
CA PHE A 206 -6.93 -3.83 24.44
C PHE A 206 -6.93 -3.52 22.93
N GLY A 207 -7.99 -3.93 22.23
CA GLY A 207 -8.18 -3.65 20.81
C GLY A 207 -7.88 -4.85 19.92
N LEU A 208 -7.80 -4.58 18.62
CA LEU A 208 -7.59 -5.58 17.58
C LEU A 208 -6.08 -5.88 17.41
N PRO A 209 -5.64 -7.14 17.53
CA PRO A 209 -4.27 -7.52 17.19
C PRO A 209 -3.94 -7.23 15.73
N LEU A 210 -2.66 -7.00 15.44
CA LEU A 210 -2.17 -6.79 14.08
C LEU A 210 -2.45 -8.00 13.19
N ASP A 211 -2.20 -9.20 13.71
CA ASP A 211 -2.39 -10.46 13.00
C ASP A 211 -2.42 -11.66 13.96
N SER A 212 -2.56 -12.86 13.40
CA SER A 212 -2.64 -14.12 14.15
C SER A 212 -1.37 -14.56 14.91
N ARG A 213 -0.23 -13.88 14.74
CA ARG A 213 1.05 -14.28 15.37
C ARG A 213 1.15 -13.87 16.84
N GLY A 214 0.38 -12.87 17.26
CA GLY A 214 0.46 -12.36 18.62
C GLY A 214 -0.68 -11.43 19.02
N ALA A 215 -0.54 -10.81 20.18
CA ALA A 215 -1.50 -9.84 20.72
C ALA A 215 -1.07 -8.38 20.51
N LEU A 216 0.05 -8.16 19.81
CA LEU A 216 0.54 -6.82 19.51
C LEU A 216 -0.48 -6.08 18.64
N ALA A 217 -0.73 -4.81 18.96
CA ALA A 217 -1.59 -3.93 18.20
C ALA A 217 -0.84 -2.62 17.91
N LYS A 218 -1.09 -2.06 16.73
CA LYS A 218 -0.54 -0.78 16.30
C LYS A 218 -1.67 0.26 16.25
N LEU A 219 -1.48 1.40 16.90
CA LEU A 219 -2.54 2.41 17.06
C LEU A 219 -2.96 2.99 15.70
N ASP A 220 -2.00 3.30 14.84
CA ASP A 220 -2.19 3.76 13.46
C ASP A 220 -2.98 2.76 12.62
N SER A 221 -2.57 1.48 12.59
CA SER A 221 -3.29 0.42 11.86
C SER A 221 -4.73 0.29 12.38
N SER A 222 -4.91 0.28 13.70
CA SER A 222 -6.24 0.19 14.33
C SER A 222 -7.12 1.39 13.95
N MET A 223 -6.57 2.61 13.92
CA MET A 223 -7.30 3.80 13.46
C MET A 223 -7.74 3.69 12.00
N TRP A 224 -6.92 3.11 11.13
CA TRP A 224 -7.29 2.88 9.72
C TRP A 224 -8.38 1.83 9.59
N ILE A 225 -8.30 0.71 10.33
CA ILE A 225 -9.40 -0.27 10.40
C ILE A 225 -10.69 0.39 10.90
N ALA A 226 -10.61 1.18 11.97
CA ALA A 226 -11.75 1.91 12.54
C ALA A 226 -12.38 2.88 11.53
N ALA A 227 -11.57 3.56 10.71
CA ALA A 227 -12.05 4.46 9.67
C ALA A 227 -12.79 3.73 8.54
N MET A 228 -12.49 2.44 8.31
CA MET A 228 -13.14 1.62 7.28
C MET A 228 -14.57 1.17 7.64
N THR A 229 -15.01 1.30 8.91
CA THR A 229 -16.32 0.82 9.42
C THR A 229 -17.58 1.52 8.88
N ARG A 230 -17.46 2.42 7.87
CA ARG A 230 -18.55 3.13 7.14
C ARG A 230 -19.83 3.46 7.96
N GLY A 231 -19.68 3.97 9.18
CA GLY A 231 -20.80 4.45 10.01
C GLY A 231 -21.26 3.53 11.14
N ASN A 232 -20.70 2.32 11.25
CA ASN A 232 -20.88 1.46 12.42
C ASN A 232 -20.09 2.02 13.62
N THR A 233 -20.74 2.90 14.39
CA THR A 233 -20.10 3.60 15.51
C THR A 233 -19.72 2.66 16.65
N GLU A 234 -20.50 1.61 16.88
CA GLU A 234 -20.23 0.62 17.92
C GLU A 234 -18.98 -0.20 17.60
N GLN A 235 -18.90 -0.78 16.40
CA GLN A 235 -17.70 -1.49 15.93
C GLN A 235 -16.47 -0.59 15.94
N ARG A 236 -16.61 0.67 15.50
CA ARG A 236 -15.54 1.65 15.52
C ARG A 236 -14.97 1.87 16.93
N GLN A 237 -15.84 2.02 17.93
CA GLN A 237 -15.44 2.23 19.33
C GLN A 237 -14.80 1.01 19.98
N GLN A 238 -15.03 -0.19 19.44
CA GLN A 238 -14.35 -1.39 19.93
C GLN A 238 -12.91 -1.45 19.42
N ILE A 239 -12.66 -1.01 18.18
CA ILE A 239 -11.34 -1.06 17.55
C ILE A 239 -10.33 -0.11 18.21
N ILE A 240 -10.78 1.07 18.69
CA ILE A 240 -9.93 2.13 19.28
C ILE A 240 -10.02 2.24 20.80
#